data_AF-A0A7C1I4E6-F1
#
_entry.id   AF-A0A7C1I4E6-F1
#
_cell.length_a   1.000
_cell.length_b   1.000
_cell.length_c   1.000
_cell.angle_alpha   90.00
_cell.angle_beta   90.00
_cell.angle_gamma   90.00
#
_symmetry.space_group_name_H-M   'P 1'
#
loop_
_entity.id
_entity.type
_entity.pdbx_description
1 polymer ?
#
loop_
_entity_poly.entity_id
_entity_poly.type
_entity_poly.pdbx_seq_one_letter_code
_entity_poly.pdbx_strand_id
1 'polypeptide(L)'
;YDPEQGLLTYEWTVEGLTVDSTDVFQFSPAATGKYRLTCKVSDPGNQWDTLSVTVEVVEKVKHPPVILEIEANTRKVSLSGSIELHCVAEDENNDTLHFQWTSSSGSIVTDRNTAIFTAPDTKSNCFIACRVTDTDRMSDTDSIEVMVRDLSVTPTGNLIAHYPMNGNAQDASGNDLHGIPGGVTWTADKNGLAGSAAHFNGNDNYIRITNNDLLNFQEAISIACWIFIDAFTGGEQYPLSHGNWDNRYKISISDNRFRFTLNNSNSVRDLDSEKIPVPGQWHYLVTVYDGADMEIWIDGKLDAFASFSGLISQTLYDLTFGQHLPGENGYNFLGSLDAVSIFDYALSAEQILYHMENSMDITTMPESAGHENNMKVFPNPVSGSVLNLIIYSSQPEDIKVTLYSVLGQQISSTMDLQTVSTESSITLPVGKMENGIYLLSVTHPGKIEKELFIISR
;
A
#
# COMPACT_ATOMS: atom_id res chain seq x y z
N TYR A 1 -29.46 -16.30 -46.32
CA TYR A 1 -28.81 -16.15 -47.63
C TYR A 1 -29.74 -16.73 -48.66
N ASP A 2 -30.19 -15.92 -49.61
CA ASP A 2 -30.99 -16.37 -50.75
C ASP A 2 -30.11 -16.36 -52.01
N PRO A 3 -29.83 -17.52 -52.62
CA PRO A 3 -29.02 -17.58 -53.84
C PRO A 3 -29.67 -16.89 -55.06
N GLU A 4 -30.99 -16.66 -55.04
CA GLU A 4 -31.73 -16.02 -56.12
C GLU A 4 -31.79 -14.50 -56.00
N GLN A 5 -31.26 -13.93 -54.90
CA GLN A 5 -31.25 -12.50 -54.57
C GLN A 5 -32.63 -11.84 -54.66
N GLY A 6 -33.69 -12.58 -54.35
CA GLY A 6 -35.05 -12.05 -54.27
C GLY A 6 -35.22 -11.12 -53.07
N LEU A 7 -36.24 -10.25 -53.13
CA LEU A 7 -36.63 -9.46 -51.96
C LEU A 7 -37.25 -10.40 -50.92
N LEU A 8 -36.57 -10.57 -49.78
CA LEU A 8 -37.04 -11.40 -48.69
C LEU A 8 -38.15 -10.72 -47.89
N THR A 9 -39.06 -11.53 -47.36
CA THR A 9 -40.10 -11.12 -46.43
C THR A 9 -39.86 -11.78 -45.08
N TYR A 10 -40.19 -11.06 -44.01
CA TYR A 10 -39.95 -11.51 -42.63
C TYR A 10 -41.28 -11.59 -41.90
N GLU A 11 -41.38 -12.55 -41.00
CA GLU A 11 -42.52 -12.70 -40.10
C GLU A 11 -41.99 -13.11 -38.72
N TRP A 12 -42.11 -12.20 -37.76
CA TRP A 12 -41.76 -12.46 -36.37
C TRP A 12 -42.99 -12.89 -35.60
N THR A 13 -42.89 -14.00 -34.89
CA THR A 13 -43.92 -14.47 -33.96
C THR A 13 -43.40 -14.55 -32.54
N VAL A 14 -44.24 -14.19 -31.57
CA VAL A 14 -44.02 -14.40 -30.14
C VAL A 14 -45.10 -15.37 -29.66
N GLU A 15 -44.69 -16.52 -29.12
CA GLU A 15 -45.62 -17.60 -28.73
C GLU A 15 -46.56 -18.03 -29.89
N GLY A 16 -46.07 -17.94 -31.13
CA GLY A 16 -46.82 -18.30 -32.33
C GLY A 16 -47.78 -17.24 -32.85
N LEU A 17 -47.85 -16.05 -32.22
CA LEU A 17 -48.62 -14.91 -32.71
C LEU A 17 -47.71 -13.95 -33.47
N THR A 18 -48.08 -13.61 -34.72
CA THR A 18 -47.35 -12.64 -35.54
C THR A 18 -47.38 -11.25 -34.92
N VAL A 19 -46.20 -10.65 -34.71
CA VAL A 19 -46.03 -9.35 -34.05
C VAL A 19 -45.29 -8.32 -34.91
N ASP A 20 -44.47 -8.75 -35.88
CA ASP A 20 -43.69 -7.85 -36.73
C ASP A 20 -43.40 -8.53 -38.10
N SER A 21 -43.06 -7.73 -39.10
CA SER A 21 -42.73 -8.17 -40.47
C SER A 21 -41.47 -7.54 -41.05
N THR A 22 -40.69 -6.86 -40.22
CA THR A 22 -39.40 -6.26 -40.59
C THR A 22 -38.26 -7.26 -40.40
N ASP A 23 -37.10 -6.96 -40.98
CA ASP A 23 -35.87 -7.75 -40.82
C ASP A 23 -35.27 -7.65 -39.41
N VAL A 24 -35.67 -6.66 -38.60
CA VAL A 24 -35.23 -6.45 -37.22
C VAL A 24 -36.42 -6.25 -36.28
N PHE A 25 -36.65 -7.20 -35.37
CA PHE A 25 -37.69 -7.09 -34.35
C PHE A 25 -37.14 -6.59 -33.00
N GLN A 26 -37.76 -5.54 -32.46
CA GLN A 26 -37.51 -5.09 -31.08
C GLN A 26 -38.50 -5.74 -30.11
N PHE A 27 -38.01 -6.62 -29.25
CA PHE A 27 -38.83 -7.29 -28.25
C PHE A 27 -38.92 -6.47 -26.95
N SER A 28 -40.14 -6.10 -26.55
CA SER A 28 -40.41 -5.32 -25.32
C SER A 28 -41.60 -5.92 -24.55
N PRO A 29 -41.38 -6.97 -23.74
CA PRO A 29 -42.42 -7.68 -23.02
C PRO A 29 -43.00 -6.86 -21.85
N ALA A 30 -44.30 -6.95 -21.62
CA ALA A 30 -44.98 -6.27 -20.51
C ALA A 30 -45.06 -7.07 -19.21
N ALA A 31 -44.76 -8.38 -19.28
CA ALA A 31 -44.83 -9.29 -18.14
C ALA A 31 -43.64 -10.25 -18.14
N THR A 32 -43.29 -10.74 -16.96
CA THR A 32 -42.31 -11.81 -16.81
C THR A 32 -42.81 -13.12 -17.39
N GLY A 33 -41.88 -13.99 -17.78
CA GLY A 33 -42.19 -15.29 -18.37
C GLY A 33 -41.17 -15.72 -19.41
N LYS A 34 -41.34 -16.93 -19.92
CA LYS A 34 -40.55 -17.45 -21.04
C LYS A 34 -41.31 -17.17 -22.33
N TYR A 35 -40.65 -16.51 -23.26
CA TYR A 35 -41.17 -16.15 -24.56
C TYR A 35 -40.34 -16.80 -25.65
N ARG A 36 -40.97 -17.63 -26.48
CA ARG A 36 -40.40 -18.18 -27.70
C ARG A 36 -40.64 -17.20 -28.83
N LEU A 37 -39.56 -16.58 -29.28
CA LEU A 37 -39.52 -15.71 -30.46
C LEU A 37 -39.14 -16.56 -31.65
N THR A 38 -39.89 -16.47 -32.75
CA THR A 38 -39.56 -17.17 -33.99
C THR A 38 -39.56 -16.20 -35.15
N CYS A 39 -38.46 -16.14 -35.89
CA CYS A 39 -38.37 -15.43 -37.17
C CYS A 39 -38.56 -16.43 -38.29
N LYS A 40 -39.53 -16.17 -39.17
CA LYS A 40 -39.69 -16.84 -40.45
C LYS A 40 -39.24 -15.89 -41.55
N VAL A 41 -38.43 -16.38 -42.48
CA VAL A 41 -37.98 -15.64 -43.66
C VAL A 41 -38.48 -16.36 -44.89
N SER A 42 -39.13 -15.65 -45.81
CA SER A 42 -39.68 -16.22 -47.04
C SER A 42 -39.20 -15.49 -48.30
N ASP A 43 -38.97 -16.23 -49.38
CA ASP A 43 -38.64 -15.70 -50.70
C ASP A 43 -39.92 -15.42 -51.55
N PRO A 44 -39.81 -14.74 -52.71
CA PRO A 44 -40.94 -14.53 -53.61
C PRO A 44 -41.53 -15.83 -54.22
N GLY A 45 -40.77 -16.92 -54.21
CA GLY A 45 -41.17 -18.26 -54.63
C GLY A 45 -41.97 -19.03 -53.57
N ASN A 46 -42.23 -18.42 -52.41
CA ASN A 46 -42.94 -18.99 -51.26
C ASN A 46 -42.17 -20.14 -50.58
N GLN A 47 -40.85 -20.21 -50.76
CA GLN A 47 -39.95 -21.02 -49.93
C GLN A 47 -39.60 -20.23 -48.67
N TRP A 48 -39.38 -20.94 -47.56
CA TRP A 48 -39.15 -20.29 -46.27
C TRP A 48 -38.26 -21.12 -45.35
N ASP A 49 -37.66 -20.45 -44.37
CA ASP A 49 -36.92 -21.05 -43.27
C ASP A 49 -37.29 -20.33 -41.95
N THR A 50 -37.06 -20.98 -40.81
CA THR A 50 -37.39 -20.43 -39.48
C THR A 50 -36.30 -20.69 -38.45
N LEU A 51 -36.08 -19.71 -37.57
CA LEU A 51 -35.27 -19.88 -36.36
C LEU A 51 -36.03 -19.39 -35.13
N SER A 52 -35.94 -20.14 -34.04
CA SER A 52 -36.52 -19.74 -32.75
C SER A 52 -35.44 -19.50 -31.69
N VAL A 53 -35.67 -18.51 -30.83
CA VAL A 53 -34.96 -18.31 -29.57
C VAL A 53 -35.95 -18.21 -28.43
N THR A 54 -35.62 -18.76 -27.26
CA THR A 54 -36.41 -18.59 -26.04
C THR A 54 -35.75 -17.52 -25.18
N VAL A 55 -36.49 -16.47 -24.84
CA VAL A 55 -36.06 -15.39 -23.96
C VAL A 55 -36.85 -15.51 -22.65
N GLU A 56 -36.14 -15.60 -21.54
CA GLU A 56 -36.73 -15.54 -20.20
C GLU A 56 -36.69 -14.10 -19.71
N VAL A 57 -37.87 -13.54 -19.47
CA VAL A 57 -38.09 -12.18 -19.00
C VAL A 57 -38.32 -12.25 -17.51
N VAL A 58 -37.44 -11.63 -16.74
CA VAL A 58 -37.46 -11.58 -15.28
C VAL A 58 -37.73 -10.15 -14.81
N GLU A 59 -38.23 -9.98 -13.59
CA GLU A 59 -38.46 -8.64 -13.03
C GLU A 59 -37.13 -7.89 -12.84
N LYS A 60 -36.07 -8.64 -12.53
CA LYS A 60 -34.72 -8.15 -12.29
C LYS A 60 -33.70 -9.22 -12.68
N VAL A 61 -32.69 -8.85 -13.45
CA VAL A 61 -31.47 -9.67 -13.63
C VAL A 61 -30.58 -9.39 -12.41
N LYS A 62 -30.21 -10.44 -11.68
CA LYS A 62 -29.45 -10.31 -10.44
C LYS A 62 -27.96 -10.32 -10.73
N HIS A 63 -27.22 -9.40 -10.14
CA HIS A 63 -25.78 -9.31 -10.23
C HIS A 63 -25.21 -9.36 -8.82
N PRO A 64 -24.12 -10.10 -8.56
CA PRO A 64 -23.46 -10.03 -7.27
C PRO A 64 -22.85 -8.65 -7.06
N PRO A 65 -22.71 -8.20 -5.79
CA PRO A 65 -21.84 -7.07 -5.50
C PRO A 65 -20.40 -7.41 -5.88
N VAL A 66 -19.57 -6.39 -6.07
CA VAL A 66 -18.14 -6.52 -6.36
C VAL A 66 -17.36 -5.72 -5.33
N ILE A 67 -16.41 -6.36 -4.66
CA ILE A 67 -15.42 -5.67 -3.81
C ILE A 67 -14.33 -5.14 -4.72
N LEU A 68 -14.10 -3.83 -4.66
CA LEU A 68 -13.08 -3.15 -5.46
C LEU A 68 -11.74 -3.11 -4.72
N GLU A 69 -11.76 -2.86 -3.41
CA GLU A 69 -10.58 -2.83 -2.56
C GLU A 69 -10.97 -2.99 -1.07
N ILE A 70 -10.08 -3.60 -0.30
CA ILE A 70 -10.06 -3.48 1.17
C ILE A 70 -8.84 -2.64 1.54
N GLU A 71 -9.09 -1.50 2.17
CA GLU A 71 -8.06 -0.58 2.63
C GLU A 71 -7.82 -0.75 4.13
N ALA A 72 -6.55 -0.67 4.53
CA ALA A 72 -6.15 -0.50 5.92
C ALA A 72 -5.35 0.78 6.08
N ASN A 73 -5.49 1.48 7.20
CA ASN A 73 -4.65 2.64 7.51
C ASN A 73 -3.16 2.26 7.67
N THR A 74 -2.89 1.04 8.14
CA THR A 74 -1.58 0.38 8.10
C THR A 74 -1.74 -1.14 8.05
N ARG A 75 -0.81 -1.82 7.37
CA ARG A 75 -0.72 -3.29 7.36
C ARG A 75 0.33 -3.84 8.32
N LYS A 76 1.06 -2.98 9.04
CA LYS A 76 1.99 -3.37 10.11
C LYS A 76 1.52 -2.77 11.43
N VAL A 77 1.28 -3.62 12.42
CA VAL A 77 0.72 -3.22 13.72
C VAL A 77 1.46 -3.89 14.88
N SER A 78 1.52 -3.18 16.01
CA SER A 78 2.07 -3.71 17.26
C SER A 78 1.19 -4.82 17.85
N LEU A 79 1.75 -5.61 18.76
CA LEU A 79 0.99 -6.56 19.56
C LEU A 79 -0.16 -5.85 20.28
N SER A 80 -1.36 -6.42 20.22
CA SER A 80 -2.59 -5.82 20.77
C SER A 80 -2.95 -4.42 20.24
N GLY A 81 -2.25 -3.93 19.21
CA GLY A 81 -2.56 -2.66 18.56
C GLY A 81 -3.82 -2.75 17.71
N SER A 82 -4.40 -1.60 17.40
CA SER A 82 -5.61 -1.53 16.57
C SER A 82 -5.37 -0.77 15.27
N ILE A 83 -6.03 -1.22 14.21
CA ILE A 83 -6.05 -0.59 12.88
C ILE A 83 -7.49 -0.36 12.42
N GLU A 84 -7.65 0.56 11.48
CA GLU A 84 -8.92 0.83 10.81
C GLU A 84 -8.91 0.21 9.42
N LEU A 85 -10.04 -0.40 9.07
CA LEU A 85 -10.30 -1.07 7.80
C LEU A 85 -11.52 -0.45 7.12
N HIS A 86 -11.47 -0.39 5.80
CA HIS A 86 -12.56 0.09 4.96
C HIS A 86 -12.70 -0.82 3.73
N CYS A 87 -13.91 -1.28 3.45
CA CYS A 87 -14.23 -2.06 2.26
C CYS A 87 -14.96 -1.15 1.26
N VAL A 88 -14.40 -1.04 0.06
CA VAL A 88 -15.02 -0.38 -1.08
C VAL A 88 -15.68 -1.45 -1.94
N ALA A 89 -17.01 -1.38 -2.07
CA ALA A 89 -17.78 -2.32 -2.87
C ALA A 89 -18.89 -1.59 -3.63
N GLU A 90 -19.25 -2.14 -4.79
CA GLU A 90 -20.32 -1.64 -5.64
C GLU A 90 -21.30 -2.75 -6.03
N ASP A 91 -22.50 -2.36 -6.48
CA ASP A 91 -23.52 -3.27 -6.99
C ASP A 91 -24.16 -2.67 -8.24
N GLU A 92 -24.21 -3.44 -9.33
CA GLU A 92 -24.73 -2.96 -10.62
C GLU A 92 -26.21 -2.58 -10.54
N ASN A 93 -26.97 -3.21 -9.65
CA ASN A 93 -28.38 -2.94 -9.45
C ASN A 93 -28.64 -1.87 -8.37
N ASN A 94 -27.60 -1.31 -7.76
CA ASN A 94 -27.66 -0.43 -6.59
C ASN A 94 -28.48 -1.03 -5.44
N ASP A 95 -28.39 -2.34 -5.25
CA ASP A 95 -28.96 -3.01 -4.09
C ASP A 95 -28.31 -2.54 -2.78
N THR A 96 -29.02 -2.74 -1.68
CA THR A 96 -28.45 -2.47 -0.35
C THR A 96 -27.43 -3.54 0.01
N LEU A 97 -26.24 -3.10 0.43
CA LEU A 97 -25.12 -3.97 0.78
C LEU A 97 -25.04 -4.24 2.29
N HIS A 98 -24.76 -5.49 2.62
CA HIS A 98 -24.49 -5.97 3.96
C HIS A 98 -23.06 -6.51 4.03
N PHE A 99 -22.31 -6.03 5.03
CA PHE A 99 -20.90 -6.32 5.19
C PHE A 99 -20.70 -7.23 6.40
N GLN A 100 -19.90 -8.27 6.23
CA GLN A 100 -19.54 -9.20 7.29
C GLN A 100 -18.02 -9.36 7.31
N TRP A 101 -17.41 -8.91 8.41
CA TRP A 101 -15.98 -9.02 8.60
C TRP A 101 -15.62 -10.23 9.46
N THR A 102 -14.51 -10.89 9.13
CA THR A 102 -13.91 -11.97 9.93
C THR A 102 -12.40 -11.79 9.98
N SER A 103 -11.76 -12.26 11.06
CA SER A 103 -10.31 -12.29 11.20
C SER A 103 -9.84 -13.69 11.60
N SER A 104 -8.67 -14.11 11.12
CA SER A 104 -8.07 -15.41 11.47
C SER A 104 -7.63 -15.50 12.94
N SER A 105 -7.31 -14.36 13.54
CA SER A 105 -6.87 -14.16 14.92
C SER A 105 -7.22 -12.73 15.35
N GLY A 106 -6.95 -12.35 16.61
CA GLY A 106 -7.34 -11.05 17.14
C GLY A 106 -8.85 -10.91 17.31
N SER A 107 -9.33 -9.65 17.32
CA SER A 107 -10.75 -9.34 17.43
C SER A 107 -11.12 -8.20 16.48
N ILE A 108 -12.39 -8.16 16.07
CA ILE A 108 -12.87 -7.17 15.12
C ILE A 108 -14.21 -6.56 15.58
N VAL A 109 -14.28 -5.24 15.54
CA VAL A 109 -15.50 -4.46 15.79
C VAL A 109 -15.94 -3.86 14.46
N THR A 110 -17.19 -4.06 14.06
CA THR A 110 -17.66 -3.71 12.71
C THR A 110 -18.68 -2.58 12.73
N ASP A 111 -18.63 -1.69 11.73
CA ASP A 111 -19.68 -0.72 11.40
C ASP A 111 -19.84 -0.67 9.87
N ARG A 112 -20.78 -1.47 9.35
CA ARG A 112 -21.05 -1.55 7.91
C ARG A 112 -19.76 -1.83 7.12
N ASN A 113 -19.39 -0.91 6.22
CA ASN A 113 -18.24 -1.04 5.35
C ASN A 113 -16.91 -0.67 6.03
N THR A 114 -16.90 -0.33 7.33
CA THR A 114 -15.68 -0.16 8.11
C THR A 114 -15.58 -1.18 9.24
N ALA A 115 -14.35 -1.41 9.69
CA ALA A 115 -14.08 -2.22 10.87
C ALA A 115 -12.83 -1.74 11.62
N ILE A 116 -12.83 -1.91 12.94
CA ILE A 116 -11.64 -1.76 13.79
C ILE A 116 -11.15 -3.16 14.13
N PHE A 117 -9.96 -3.49 13.66
CA PHE A 117 -9.27 -4.73 14.00
C PHE A 117 -8.30 -4.48 15.15
N THR A 118 -8.36 -5.32 16.19
CA THR A 118 -7.38 -5.36 17.27
C THR A 118 -6.57 -6.65 17.15
N ALA A 119 -5.26 -6.47 16.97
CA ALA A 119 -4.30 -7.54 16.79
C ALA A 119 -4.21 -8.47 18.02
N PRO A 120 -3.80 -9.74 17.84
CA PRO A 120 -3.44 -10.60 18.96
C PRO A 120 -2.21 -10.06 19.71
N ASP A 121 -1.98 -10.62 20.91
CA ASP A 121 -0.83 -10.35 21.77
C ASP A 121 0.44 -11.14 21.36
N THR A 122 0.39 -11.84 20.22
CA THR A 122 1.45 -12.68 19.69
C THR A 122 1.79 -12.32 18.25
N LYS A 123 3.07 -12.42 17.89
CA LYS A 123 3.54 -12.18 16.52
C LYS A 123 2.84 -13.14 15.57
N SER A 124 2.19 -12.60 14.54
CA SER A 124 1.47 -13.39 13.55
C SER A 124 1.20 -12.56 12.30
N ASN A 125 0.83 -13.23 11.21
CA ASN A 125 0.18 -12.56 10.09
C ASN A 125 -1.30 -12.92 10.14
N CYS A 126 -2.15 -11.90 10.10
CA CYS A 126 -3.59 -12.03 10.27
C CYS A 126 -4.29 -11.78 8.94
N PHE A 127 -5.10 -12.74 8.49
CA PHE A 127 -5.99 -12.53 7.35
C PHE A 127 -7.32 -11.98 7.86
N ILE A 128 -7.72 -10.85 7.28
CA ILE A 128 -8.99 -10.19 7.59
C ILE A 128 -9.82 -10.20 6.32
N ALA A 129 -10.96 -10.90 6.35
CA ALA A 129 -11.84 -11.03 5.20
C ALA A 129 -13.09 -10.17 5.37
N CYS A 130 -13.56 -9.56 4.29
CA CYS A 130 -14.87 -8.92 4.21
C CYS A 130 -15.72 -9.66 3.20
N ARG A 131 -16.89 -10.13 3.63
CA ARG A 131 -17.93 -10.66 2.74
C ARG A 131 -19.02 -9.61 2.57
N VAL A 132 -19.28 -9.22 1.33
CA VAL A 132 -20.33 -8.28 0.96
C VAL A 132 -21.48 -9.06 0.35
N THR A 133 -22.69 -8.87 0.87
CA THR A 133 -23.91 -9.54 0.39
C THR A 133 -24.96 -8.50 0.04
N ASP A 134 -25.63 -8.67 -1.09
CA ASP A 134 -26.74 -7.80 -1.51
C ASP A 134 -28.10 -8.30 -0.97
N THR A 135 -29.18 -7.61 -1.35
CA THR A 135 -30.55 -8.02 -1.02
C THR A 135 -31.03 -9.25 -1.80
N ASP A 136 -30.36 -9.58 -2.90
CA ASP A 136 -30.60 -10.76 -3.72
C ASP A 136 -29.90 -12.04 -3.21
N ARG A 137 -29.14 -11.91 -2.10
CA ARG A 137 -28.34 -12.95 -1.44
C ARG A 137 -27.15 -13.43 -2.27
N MET A 138 -26.74 -12.67 -3.27
CA MET A 138 -25.46 -12.87 -3.93
C MET A 138 -24.37 -12.16 -3.13
N SER A 139 -23.13 -12.58 -3.33
CA SER A 139 -22.03 -12.05 -2.51
C SER A 139 -20.70 -12.15 -3.19
N ASP A 140 -19.81 -11.25 -2.78
CA ASP A 140 -18.39 -11.30 -3.04
C ASP A 140 -17.61 -11.32 -1.72
N THR A 141 -16.38 -11.79 -1.75
CA THR A 141 -15.52 -11.88 -0.57
C THR A 141 -14.08 -11.66 -0.95
N ASP A 142 -13.45 -10.73 -0.25
CA ASP A 142 -12.04 -10.41 -0.40
C ASP A 142 -11.37 -10.33 0.97
N SER A 143 -10.04 -10.28 0.99
CA SER A 143 -9.25 -10.24 2.21
C SER A 143 -7.98 -9.42 2.11
N ILE A 144 -7.53 -8.91 3.26
CA ILE A 144 -6.25 -8.23 3.43
C ILE A 144 -5.43 -8.94 4.50
N GLU A 145 -4.11 -9.01 4.30
CA GLU A 145 -3.17 -9.55 5.29
C GLU A 145 -2.52 -8.41 6.10
N VAL A 146 -2.49 -8.59 7.43
CA VAL A 146 -1.91 -7.65 8.41
C VAL A 146 -0.77 -8.31 9.17
N MET A 147 0.40 -7.68 9.16
CA MET A 147 1.61 -8.09 9.87
C MET A 147 1.57 -7.60 11.33
N VAL A 148 1.48 -8.53 12.27
CA VAL A 148 1.49 -8.24 13.72
C VAL A 148 2.86 -8.55 14.28
N ARG A 149 3.56 -7.55 14.78
CA ARG A 149 4.92 -7.67 15.32
C ARG A 149 5.09 -6.92 16.62
N ASP A 150 6.18 -7.20 17.31
CA ASP A 150 6.59 -6.40 18.47
C ASP A 150 7.32 -5.16 17.96
N LEU A 151 6.69 -4.00 18.14
CA LEU A 151 7.21 -2.70 17.73
C LEU A 151 7.62 -1.85 18.94
N SER A 152 7.72 -2.45 20.13
CA SER A 152 8.10 -1.74 21.36
C SER A 152 9.56 -1.30 21.38
N VAL A 153 10.39 -1.92 20.53
CA VAL A 153 11.79 -1.58 20.36
C VAL A 153 11.98 -1.00 18.96
N THR A 154 12.44 0.25 18.89
CA THR A 154 12.86 0.84 17.62
C THR A 154 14.15 0.19 17.17
N PRO A 155 14.21 -0.38 15.96
CA PRO A 155 15.46 -0.89 15.41
C PRO A 155 16.52 0.21 15.28
N THR A 156 17.76 -0.13 15.58
CA THR A 156 18.93 0.76 15.45
C THR A 156 20.04 0.04 14.71
N GLY A 157 20.89 0.81 14.04
CA GLY A 157 22.03 0.33 13.28
C GLY A 157 22.68 1.48 12.52
N ASN A 158 23.49 1.15 11.53
CA ASN A 158 24.33 2.08 10.79
C ASN A 158 23.76 2.38 9.40
N LEU A 159 23.91 3.64 8.97
CA LEU A 159 23.86 4.00 7.56
C LEU A 159 25.16 3.52 6.91
N ILE A 160 25.07 2.51 6.05
CA ILE A 160 26.21 1.90 5.37
C ILE A 160 26.65 2.72 4.16
N ALA A 161 25.70 3.17 3.35
CA ALA A 161 25.98 4.00 2.19
C ALA A 161 24.81 4.93 1.88
N HIS A 162 25.11 6.13 1.40
CA HIS A 162 24.09 7.08 0.95
C HIS A 162 24.57 7.81 -0.31
N TYR A 163 23.80 7.73 -1.40
CA TYR A 163 24.12 8.33 -2.69
C TYR A 163 23.05 9.37 -3.04
N PRO A 164 23.28 10.67 -2.77
CA PRO A 164 22.33 11.74 -3.11
C PRO A 164 22.16 12.00 -4.61
N MET A 165 22.97 11.38 -5.48
CA MET A 165 22.95 11.52 -6.94
C MET A 165 22.99 12.97 -7.48
N ASN A 166 23.55 13.90 -6.71
CA ASN A 166 23.72 15.32 -7.05
C ASN A 166 24.90 15.56 -8.02
N GLY A 167 24.75 15.05 -9.25
CA GLY A 167 25.71 15.20 -10.34
C GLY A 167 26.93 14.28 -10.24
N ASN A 168 26.94 13.37 -9.26
CA ASN A 168 27.99 12.38 -9.03
C ASN A 168 27.44 11.18 -8.25
N ALA A 169 28.23 10.10 -8.16
CA ALA A 169 27.90 8.88 -7.42
C ALA A 169 28.71 8.75 -6.11
N GLN A 170 29.03 9.86 -5.44
CA GLN A 170 29.78 9.82 -4.19
C GLN A 170 28.89 9.37 -3.03
N ASP A 171 29.43 8.47 -2.22
CA ASP A 171 28.87 8.10 -0.93
C ASP A 171 29.03 9.24 0.09
N ALA A 172 27.92 9.71 0.63
CA ALA A 172 27.81 10.78 1.62
C ALA A 172 27.61 10.26 3.06
N SER A 173 27.58 8.93 3.27
CA SER A 173 27.46 8.33 4.60
C SER A 173 28.69 8.52 5.49
N GLY A 174 29.85 8.80 4.88
CA GLY A 174 31.15 8.87 5.55
C GLY A 174 31.94 7.56 5.55
N ASN A 175 31.45 6.52 4.85
CA ASN A 175 32.14 5.22 4.73
C ASN A 175 33.00 5.08 3.47
N ASP A 176 33.13 6.15 2.68
CA ASP A 176 33.94 6.23 1.45
C ASP A 176 33.61 5.13 0.40
N LEU A 177 32.37 4.63 0.38
CA LEU A 177 31.91 3.62 -0.58
C LEU A 177 31.52 4.26 -1.92
N HIS A 178 32.39 5.08 -2.50
CA HIS A 178 32.06 5.86 -3.71
C HIS A 178 31.76 4.97 -4.92
N GLY A 179 30.69 5.32 -5.64
CA GLY A 179 30.31 4.69 -6.90
C GLY A 179 31.12 5.20 -8.09
N ILE A 180 31.32 4.31 -9.06
CA ILE A 180 31.99 4.56 -10.34
C ILE A 180 30.92 4.52 -11.43
N PRO A 181 30.45 5.68 -11.92
CA PRO A 181 29.45 5.74 -12.98
C PRO A 181 30.04 5.31 -14.34
N GLY A 182 29.26 4.54 -15.11
CA GLY A 182 29.51 4.21 -16.50
C GLY A 182 28.28 4.53 -17.34
N GLY A 183 28.39 5.48 -18.28
CA GLY A 183 27.33 5.82 -19.23
C GLY A 183 26.11 6.58 -18.68
N VAL A 184 25.89 6.60 -17.36
CA VAL A 184 24.76 7.32 -16.74
C VAL A 184 24.77 8.80 -17.06
N THR A 185 23.58 9.38 -17.14
CA THR A 185 23.39 10.83 -17.26
C THR A 185 22.71 11.38 -16.01
N TRP A 186 23.01 12.64 -15.66
CA TRP A 186 22.40 13.28 -14.49
C TRP A 186 21.14 14.03 -14.92
N THR A 187 20.00 13.62 -14.38
CA THR A 187 18.67 14.13 -14.74
C THR A 187 18.00 14.84 -13.55
N ALA A 188 16.78 15.32 -13.74
CA ALA A 188 16.01 15.94 -12.67
C ALA A 188 15.49 14.93 -11.64
N ASP A 189 15.50 15.30 -10.36
CA ASP A 189 14.91 14.50 -9.26
C ASP A 189 13.36 14.59 -9.23
N LYS A 190 12.77 14.04 -8.15
CA LYS A 190 11.33 14.12 -7.86
C LYS A 190 10.77 15.53 -7.72
N ASN A 191 11.62 16.50 -7.37
CA ASN A 191 11.25 17.90 -7.18
C ASN A 191 11.53 18.74 -8.44
N GLY A 192 12.03 18.12 -9.51
CA GLY A 192 12.41 18.80 -10.75
C GLY A 192 13.77 19.50 -10.69
N LEU A 193 14.59 19.24 -9.65
CA LEU A 193 15.93 19.80 -9.52
C LEU A 193 16.88 19.11 -10.49
N ALA A 194 17.39 19.86 -11.46
CA ALA A 194 18.23 19.33 -12.53
C ALA A 194 19.57 18.79 -12.01
N GLY A 195 19.96 17.60 -12.48
CA GLY A 195 21.22 16.96 -12.15
C GLY A 195 21.24 16.28 -10.79
N SER A 196 20.08 16.04 -10.18
CA SER A 196 19.91 15.44 -8.85
C SER A 196 19.42 13.99 -8.90
N ALA A 197 19.47 13.32 -10.05
CA ALA A 197 19.18 11.89 -10.17
C ALA A 197 20.08 11.24 -11.23
N ALA A 198 20.34 9.94 -11.10
CA ALA A 198 21.07 9.16 -12.11
C ALA A 198 20.10 8.45 -13.06
N HIS A 199 20.20 8.71 -14.37
CA HIS A 199 19.41 8.06 -15.41
C HIS A 199 20.18 6.91 -16.09
N PHE A 200 19.50 5.78 -16.22
CA PHE A 200 19.95 4.53 -16.82
C PHE A 200 19.18 4.24 -18.11
N ASN A 201 19.89 3.90 -19.17
CA ASN A 201 19.36 3.80 -20.54
C ASN A 201 18.75 2.43 -20.90
N GLY A 202 18.68 1.47 -19.97
CA GLY A 202 18.19 0.12 -20.24
C GLY A 202 19.12 -0.78 -21.06
N ASN A 203 20.37 -0.37 -21.34
CA ASN A 203 21.29 -1.13 -22.20
C ASN A 203 22.62 -1.43 -21.52
N ASP A 204 23.37 -0.41 -21.11
CA ASP A 204 24.76 -0.54 -20.64
C ASP A 204 25.16 0.48 -19.58
N ASN A 205 24.23 1.36 -19.16
CA ASN A 205 24.47 2.30 -18.09
C ASN A 205 24.52 1.59 -16.73
N TYR A 206 25.46 1.98 -15.88
CA TYR A 206 25.60 1.47 -14.53
C TYR A 206 26.26 2.47 -13.58
N ILE A 207 26.10 2.23 -12.28
CA ILE A 207 26.99 2.75 -11.24
C ILE A 207 27.53 1.54 -10.48
N ARG A 208 28.85 1.42 -10.36
CA ARG A 208 29.49 0.29 -9.69
C ARG A 208 30.20 0.72 -8.42
N ILE A 209 29.92 0.03 -7.33
CA ILE A 209 30.53 0.26 -6.02
C ILE A 209 31.39 -0.95 -5.71
N THR A 210 32.70 -0.75 -5.54
CA THR A 210 33.62 -1.84 -5.27
C THR A 210 33.25 -2.54 -3.97
N ASN A 211 33.17 -3.86 -4.01
CA ASN A 211 32.81 -4.65 -2.85
C ASN A 211 33.76 -4.40 -1.66
N ASN A 212 33.19 -4.38 -0.46
CA ASN A 212 33.88 -4.07 0.78
C ASN A 212 33.24 -4.86 1.94
N ASP A 213 33.99 -5.12 3.01
CA ASP A 213 33.48 -5.76 4.23
C ASP A 213 32.28 -5.00 4.84
N LEU A 214 32.27 -3.67 4.78
CA LEU A 214 31.14 -2.83 5.22
C LEU A 214 29.86 -3.10 4.45
N LEU A 215 29.96 -3.56 3.20
CA LEU A 215 28.80 -3.98 2.43
C LEU A 215 28.40 -5.43 2.71
N ASN A 216 29.20 -6.22 3.44
CA ASN A 216 29.02 -7.66 3.70
C ASN A 216 28.42 -8.00 5.08
N PHE A 217 27.57 -7.11 5.62
CA PHE A 217 26.70 -7.39 6.76
C PHE A 217 25.66 -8.47 6.46
N GLN A 218 25.19 -9.18 7.49
CA GLN A 218 24.43 -10.42 7.32
C GLN A 218 23.12 -10.51 8.13
N GLU A 219 22.92 -9.66 9.14
CA GLU A 219 21.81 -9.85 10.09
C GLU A 219 20.50 -9.25 9.58
N ALA A 220 20.56 -8.04 9.04
CA ALA A 220 19.42 -7.30 8.54
C ALA A 220 19.85 -6.36 7.40
N ILE A 221 18.89 -5.89 6.60
CA ILE A 221 19.13 -4.89 5.57
C ILE A 221 17.90 -4.00 5.39
N SER A 222 18.12 -2.69 5.19
CA SER A 222 17.13 -1.86 4.51
C SER A 222 17.78 -1.14 3.35
N ILE A 223 17.08 -1.08 2.22
CA ILE A 223 17.49 -0.31 1.05
C ILE A 223 16.36 0.64 0.72
N ALA A 224 16.64 1.94 0.74
CA ALA A 224 15.67 3.00 0.44
C ALA A 224 16.13 3.82 -0.76
N CYS A 225 15.23 4.17 -1.67
CA CYS A 225 15.54 5.06 -2.79
C CYS A 225 14.28 5.71 -3.37
N TRP A 226 14.48 6.82 -4.07
CA TRP A 226 13.53 7.27 -5.07
C TRP A 226 13.83 6.55 -6.39
N ILE A 227 12.79 6.01 -7.02
CA ILE A 227 12.88 5.29 -8.28
C ILE A 227 11.86 5.81 -9.29
N PHE A 228 12.30 6.01 -10.53
CA PHE A 228 11.46 6.39 -11.67
C PHE A 228 11.62 5.35 -12.76
N ILE A 229 10.55 4.69 -13.17
CA ILE A 229 10.57 3.70 -14.25
C ILE A 229 10.16 4.40 -15.55
N ASP A 230 11.02 4.45 -16.56
CA ASP A 230 10.64 5.07 -17.84
C ASP A 230 9.62 4.18 -18.57
N ALA A 231 9.91 2.86 -18.64
CA ALA A 231 9.03 1.87 -19.24
C ALA A 231 9.37 0.44 -18.78
N PHE A 232 8.36 -0.43 -18.79
CA PHE A 232 8.57 -1.87 -18.69
C PHE A 232 9.10 -2.44 -20.01
N THR A 233 10.08 -3.35 -19.96
CA THR A 233 10.77 -3.90 -21.14
C THR A 233 10.32 -5.31 -21.52
N GLY A 234 9.32 -5.87 -20.81
CA GLY A 234 8.84 -7.25 -21.00
C GLY A 234 9.77 -8.34 -20.44
N GLY A 235 10.96 -7.97 -19.96
CA GLY A 235 11.88 -8.80 -19.19
C GLY A 235 12.20 -8.16 -17.84
N GLU A 236 12.94 -8.89 -17.01
CA GLU A 236 13.35 -8.39 -15.70
C GLU A 236 14.43 -7.28 -15.83
N GLN A 237 14.29 -6.21 -15.03
CA GLN A 237 15.25 -5.11 -14.95
C GLN A 237 15.84 -5.03 -13.55
N TYR A 238 17.11 -4.64 -13.41
CA TYR A 238 17.81 -4.59 -12.12
C TYR A 238 18.22 -3.16 -11.78
N PRO A 239 17.35 -2.38 -11.10
CA PRO A 239 17.74 -1.11 -10.49
C PRO A 239 18.94 -1.24 -9.56
N LEU A 240 19.00 -2.29 -8.74
CA LEU A 240 20.08 -2.51 -7.77
C LEU A 240 20.38 -4.00 -7.59
N SER A 241 21.66 -4.36 -7.57
CA SER A 241 22.11 -5.74 -7.40
C SER A 241 23.44 -5.81 -6.65
N HIS A 242 23.51 -6.66 -5.62
CA HIS A 242 24.77 -7.03 -4.99
C HIS A 242 24.89 -8.55 -5.03
N GLY A 243 25.57 -9.06 -6.07
CA GLY A 243 25.64 -10.51 -6.29
C GLY A 243 24.29 -11.13 -6.61
N ASN A 244 23.51 -10.53 -7.51
CA ASN A 244 22.30 -11.08 -8.15
C ASN A 244 21.34 -11.87 -7.23
N TRP A 245 20.57 -12.82 -7.79
CA TRP A 245 19.58 -13.61 -7.05
C TRP A 245 20.19 -14.81 -6.30
N ASP A 246 21.24 -15.44 -6.84
CA ASP A 246 21.83 -16.67 -6.28
C ASP A 246 23.09 -16.43 -5.46
N ASN A 247 23.69 -15.24 -5.47
CA ASN A 247 24.84 -14.96 -4.60
C ASN A 247 24.44 -14.19 -3.35
N ARG A 248 23.52 -13.22 -3.41
CA ARG A 248 23.19 -12.41 -2.23
C ARG A 248 21.86 -11.66 -2.24
N TYR A 249 21.71 -10.51 -2.90
CA TYR A 249 20.43 -9.79 -2.95
C TYR A 249 20.32 -8.87 -4.16
N LYS A 250 19.07 -8.57 -4.54
CA LYS A 250 18.74 -7.60 -5.59
C LYS A 250 17.40 -6.92 -5.33
N ILE A 251 17.25 -5.74 -5.91
CA ILE A 251 15.97 -5.13 -6.23
C ILE A 251 15.83 -5.20 -7.74
N SER A 252 14.74 -5.80 -8.22
CA SER A 252 14.43 -5.92 -9.63
C SER A 252 13.00 -5.49 -9.95
N ILE A 253 12.71 -5.30 -11.23
CA ILE A 253 11.36 -5.11 -11.75
C ILE A 253 11.03 -6.34 -12.60
N SER A 254 10.16 -7.21 -12.11
CA SER A 254 9.73 -8.45 -12.79
C SER A 254 8.21 -8.49 -12.86
N ASP A 255 7.66 -8.93 -13.98
CA ASP A 255 6.19 -8.96 -14.19
C ASP A 255 5.53 -7.62 -13.86
N ASN A 256 6.25 -6.54 -14.17
CA ASN A 256 5.90 -5.14 -13.89
C ASN A 256 5.79 -4.77 -12.40
N ARG A 257 6.30 -5.58 -11.49
CA ARG A 257 6.29 -5.38 -10.03
C ARG A 257 7.68 -5.15 -9.49
N PHE A 258 7.80 -4.41 -8.40
CA PHE A 258 9.06 -4.40 -7.65
C PHE A 258 9.25 -5.76 -6.99
N ARG A 259 10.45 -6.31 -7.14
CA ARG A 259 10.85 -7.58 -6.54
C ARG A 259 12.06 -7.36 -5.65
N PHE A 260 11.94 -7.79 -4.40
CA PHE A 260 13.08 -7.94 -3.51
C PHE A 260 13.46 -9.41 -3.44
N THR A 261 14.66 -9.74 -3.93
CA THR A 261 15.20 -11.10 -3.82
C THR A 261 16.34 -11.11 -2.81
N LEU A 262 16.31 -12.09 -1.90
CA LEU A 262 17.34 -12.29 -0.89
C LEU A 262 17.75 -13.77 -0.84
N ASN A 263 19.05 -14.01 -0.97
CA ASN A 263 19.69 -15.29 -0.70
C ASN A 263 20.32 -15.24 0.69
N ASN A 264 19.97 -16.21 1.53
CA ASN A 264 20.52 -16.34 2.87
C ASN A 264 21.05 -17.76 3.12
N SER A 265 21.48 -18.02 4.35
CA SER A 265 22.00 -19.31 4.80
C SER A 265 21.08 -20.52 4.56
N ASN A 266 19.80 -20.30 4.27
CA ASN A 266 18.80 -21.35 4.10
C ASN A 266 18.39 -21.55 2.64
N SER A 267 18.01 -20.47 1.95
CA SER A 267 17.53 -20.53 0.56
C SER A 267 17.55 -19.15 -0.09
N VAL A 268 17.10 -19.10 -1.35
CA VAL A 268 16.72 -17.85 -2.03
C VAL A 268 15.23 -17.62 -1.87
N ARG A 269 14.80 -16.36 -1.74
CA ARG A 269 13.40 -15.98 -1.75
C ARG A 269 13.15 -14.69 -2.50
N ASP A 270 12.09 -14.68 -3.29
CA ASP A 270 11.52 -13.51 -3.93
C ASP A 270 10.32 -13.00 -3.13
N LEU A 271 10.22 -11.68 -2.97
CA LEU A 271 9.04 -10.98 -2.52
C LEU A 271 8.66 -9.96 -3.60
N ASP A 272 7.44 -10.06 -4.12
CA ASP A 272 6.90 -9.14 -5.14
C ASP A 272 5.94 -8.14 -4.50
N SER A 273 5.96 -6.89 -4.99
CA SER A 273 4.97 -5.88 -4.64
C SER A 273 3.56 -6.31 -5.08
N GLU A 274 2.56 -6.10 -4.24
CA GLU A 274 1.15 -6.32 -4.55
C GLU A 274 0.62 -5.26 -5.52
N LYS A 275 1.20 -4.05 -5.50
CA LYS A 275 0.92 -3.01 -6.50
C LYS A 275 1.90 -3.06 -7.67
N ILE A 276 1.37 -2.76 -8.86
CA ILE A 276 2.17 -2.50 -10.06
C ILE A 276 2.50 -1.00 -10.03
N PRO A 277 3.78 -0.60 -9.88
CA PRO A 277 4.16 0.82 -9.95
C PRO A 277 3.80 1.42 -11.31
N VAL A 278 3.52 2.72 -11.33
CA VAL A 278 3.13 3.43 -12.55
C VAL A 278 4.38 3.99 -13.23
N PRO A 279 4.72 3.57 -14.46
CA PRO A 279 5.82 4.18 -15.19
C PRO A 279 5.61 5.66 -15.45
N GLY A 280 6.70 6.42 -15.55
CA GLY A 280 6.65 7.87 -15.75
C GLY A 280 6.41 8.67 -14.46
N GLN A 281 6.48 8.03 -13.29
CA GLN A 281 6.32 8.67 -11.97
C GLN A 281 7.44 8.25 -11.02
N TRP A 282 7.77 9.15 -10.09
CA TRP A 282 8.66 8.86 -8.97
C TRP A 282 7.89 8.11 -7.88
N HIS A 283 8.45 7.00 -7.44
CA HIS A 283 8.01 6.26 -6.25
C HIS A 283 9.13 6.25 -5.22
N TYR A 284 8.78 6.33 -3.94
CA TYR A 284 9.72 6.07 -2.86
C TYR A 284 9.64 4.58 -2.47
N LEU A 285 10.69 3.83 -2.77
CA LEU A 285 10.77 2.39 -2.57
C LEU A 285 11.69 2.07 -1.39
N VAL A 286 11.20 1.27 -0.46
CA VAL A 286 12.03 0.67 0.59
C VAL A 286 11.85 -0.84 0.65
N THR A 287 12.95 -1.59 0.62
CA THR A 287 12.96 -3.03 0.92
C THR A 287 13.60 -3.25 2.28
N VAL A 288 12.96 -4.03 3.15
CA VAL A 288 13.43 -4.30 4.52
C VAL A 288 13.57 -5.80 4.74
N TYR A 289 14.60 -6.19 5.47
CA TYR A 289 14.81 -7.52 6.02
C TYR A 289 15.36 -7.41 7.43
N ASP A 290 14.71 -8.03 8.42
CA ASP A 290 15.09 -7.95 9.83
C ASP A 290 15.75 -9.24 10.38
N GLY A 291 16.06 -10.19 9.49
CA GLY A 291 16.54 -11.53 9.85
C GLY A 291 15.43 -12.56 10.05
N ALA A 292 14.16 -12.14 10.04
CA ALA A 292 12.98 -13.00 10.22
C ALA A 292 11.83 -12.73 9.22
N ASP A 293 11.74 -11.52 8.68
CA ASP A 293 10.73 -11.08 7.73
C ASP A 293 11.36 -10.23 6.62
N MET A 294 10.75 -10.29 5.43
CA MET A 294 11.00 -9.40 4.29
C MET A 294 9.81 -8.47 4.10
N GLU A 295 10.05 -7.21 3.72
CA GLU A 295 9.02 -6.21 3.48
C GLU A 295 9.36 -5.35 2.25
N ILE A 296 8.33 -4.93 1.52
CA ILE A 296 8.38 -3.91 0.47
C ILE A 296 7.42 -2.79 0.85
N TRP A 297 7.95 -1.57 0.89
CA TRP A 297 7.21 -0.34 1.14
C TRP A 297 7.26 0.55 -0.09
N ILE A 298 6.10 1.08 -0.48
CA ILE A 298 5.96 2.00 -1.61
C ILE A 298 5.26 3.26 -1.10
N ASP A 299 5.89 4.41 -1.33
CA ASP A 299 5.37 5.73 -0.96
C ASP A 299 4.98 5.82 0.53
N GLY A 300 5.82 5.22 1.39
CA GLY A 300 5.67 5.21 2.85
C GLY A 300 4.66 4.20 3.39
N LYS A 301 4.05 3.35 2.55
CA LYS A 301 3.06 2.34 2.95
C LYS A 301 3.58 0.93 2.73
N LEU A 302 3.33 0.02 3.68
CA LEU A 302 3.66 -1.40 3.52
C LEU A 302 2.79 -2.00 2.42
N ASP A 303 3.43 -2.52 1.38
CA ASP A 303 2.77 -3.06 0.19
C ASP A 303 2.79 -4.59 0.17
N ALA A 304 3.94 -5.20 0.50
CA ALA A 304 4.09 -6.64 0.58
C ALA A 304 5.02 -7.04 1.72
N PHE A 305 4.78 -8.20 2.32
CA PHE A 305 5.65 -8.77 3.35
C PHE A 305 5.57 -10.28 3.34
N ALA A 306 6.59 -10.95 3.87
CA ALA A 306 6.45 -12.32 4.32
C ALA A 306 7.64 -12.80 5.15
N SER A 307 7.41 -13.83 5.96
CA SER A 307 8.43 -14.41 6.82
C SER A 307 9.52 -15.13 6.05
N PHE A 308 10.76 -14.83 6.41
CA PHE A 308 11.96 -15.43 5.86
C PHE A 308 13.11 -15.21 6.84
N SER A 309 13.74 -16.29 7.30
CA SER A 309 14.80 -16.18 8.30
C SER A 309 16.11 -16.78 7.80
N GLY A 310 17.21 -16.31 8.36
CA GLY A 310 18.57 -16.73 8.02
C GLY A 310 19.55 -15.55 7.92
N LEU A 311 20.84 -15.84 7.83
CA LEU A 311 21.86 -14.82 7.63
C LEU A 311 22.03 -14.53 6.14
N ILE A 312 21.98 -13.26 5.74
CA ILE A 312 22.17 -12.84 4.34
C ILE A 312 23.51 -13.38 3.86
N SER A 313 23.53 -13.98 2.67
CA SER A 313 24.76 -14.48 2.06
C SER A 313 25.75 -13.36 1.79
N GLN A 314 27.04 -13.64 1.93
CA GLN A 314 28.11 -12.72 1.52
C GLN A 314 28.44 -12.92 0.03
N THR A 315 29.09 -11.94 -0.57
CA THR A 315 29.52 -12.04 -1.96
C THR A 315 30.86 -11.36 -2.21
N LEU A 316 31.52 -11.75 -3.30
CA LEU A 316 32.73 -11.09 -3.82
C LEU A 316 32.43 -10.14 -4.98
N TYR A 317 31.19 -10.14 -5.50
CA TYR A 317 30.78 -9.25 -6.57
C TYR A 317 30.60 -7.82 -6.07
N ASP A 318 30.93 -6.85 -6.91
CA ASP A 318 30.63 -5.43 -6.66
C ASP A 318 29.10 -5.20 -6.57
N LEU A 319 28.70 -4.23 -5.75
CA LEU A 319 27.35 -3.69 -5.78
C LEU A 319 27.19 -2.86 -7.06
N THR A 320 26.04 -3.00 -7.72
CA THR A 320 25.74 -2.32 -8.97
C THR A 320 24.36 -1.69 -8.93
N PHE A 321 24.26 -0.49 -9.47
CA PHE A 321 22.99 0.11 -9.85
C PHE A 321 22.86 0.03 -11.38
N GLY A 322 21.68 -0.36 -11.85
CA GLY A 322 21.34 -0.47 -13.27
C GLY A 322 21.83 -1.71 -14.01
N GLN A 323 22.44 -2.68 -13.32
CA GLN A 323 22.94 -3.95 -13.86
C GLN A 323 22.68 -5.10 -12.88
N HIS A 324 22.65 -6.35 -13.38
CA HIS A 324 22.51 -7.52 -12.52
C HIS A 324 23.84 -8.06 -11.95
N LEU A 325 24.91 -8.00 -12.74
CA LEU A 325 26.28 -8.31 -12.36
C LEU A 325 27.22 -7.32 -13.05
N PRO A 326 28.41 -7.03 -12.46
CA PRO A 326 29.34 -6.07 -13.04
C PRO A 326 29.77 -6.45 -14.46
N GLY A 327 29.46 -5.60 -15.43
CA GLY A 327 29.87 -5.78 -16.83
C GLY A 327 28.97 -6.68 -17.68
N GLU A 328 27.84 -7.14 -17.14
CA GLU A 328 26.89 -7.99 -17.85
C GLU A 328 25.60 -7.22 -18.21
N ASN A 329 25.22 -7.21 -19.50
CA ASN A 329 24.18 -6.33 -20.06
C ASN A 329 22.85 -7.05 -20.41
N GLY A 330 22.43 -8.03 -19.62
CA GLY A 330 21.21 -8.81 -19.89
C GLY A 330 19.91 -8.27 -19.26
N TYR A 331 20.02 -7.42 -18.24
CA TYR A 331 18.92 -7.09 -17.32
C TYR A 331 18.96 -5.62 -16.85
N ASN A 332 19.42 -4.73 -17.73
CA ASN A 332 19.71 -3.36 -17.38
C ASN A 332 18.45 -2.57 -17.04
N PHE A 333 18.58 -1.65 -16.08
CA PHE A 333 17.49 -0.77 -15.68
C PHE A 333 17.26 0.34 -16.69
N LEU A 334 16.00 0.58 -17.04
CA LEU A 334 15.56 1.70 -17.86
C LEU A 334 14.74 2.66 -16.99
N GLY A 335 15.40 3.69 -16.47
CA GLY A 335 14.79 4.60 -15.51
C GLY A 335 15.80 5.44 -14.73
N SER A 336 15.36 6.08 -13.65
CA SER A 336 16.20 6.91 -12.80
C SER A 336 16.19 6.48 -11.34
N LEU A 337 17.31 6.69 -10.65
CA LEU A 337 17.46 6.51 -9.21
C LEU A 337 17.95 7.80 -8.56
N ASP A 338 17.47 8.05 -7.34
CA ASP A 338 17.89 9.16 -6.50
C ASP A 338 17.88 8.74 -5.01
N ALA A 339 18.72 9.38 -4.20
CA ALA A 339 18.85 9.21 -2.77
C ALA A 339 18.90 7.75 -2.31
N VAL A 340 19.73 6.95 -2.97
CA VAL A 340 19.88 5.51 -2.65
C VAL A 340 20.61 5.39 -1.31
N SER A 341 19.98 4.77 -0.33
CA SER A 341 20.53 4.55 1.01
C SER A 341 20.48 3.07 1.38
N ILE A 342 21.54 2.59 2.02
CA ILE A 342 21.67 1.22 2.51
C ILE A 342 21.93 1.25 4.01
N PHE A 343 21.15 0.49 4.77
CA PHE A 343 21.24 0.33 6.21
C PHE A 343 21.51 -1.14 6.56
N ASP A 344 22.31 -1.39 7.59
CA ASP A 344 22.58 -2.75 8.11
C ASP A 344 21.53 -3.24 9.13
N TYR A 345 20.40 -2.55 9.19
CA TYR A 345 19.30 -2.84 10.09
C TYR A 345 17.94 -2.61 9.41
N ALA A 346 16.88 -3.15 10.01
CA ALA A 346 15.53 -3.00 9.50
C ALA A 346 14.92 -1.66 9.91
N LEU A 347 14.58 -0.79 8.96
CA LEU A 347 13.94 0.49 9.27
C LEU A 347 12.51 0.27 9.83
N SER A 348 12.13 1.07 10.83
CA SER A 348 10.73 1.18 11.27
C SER A 348 9.88 1.97 10.28
N ALA A 349 8.55 1.88 10.40
CA ALA A 349 7.63 2.66 9.55
C ALA A 349 7.88 4.17 9.67
N GLU A 350 8.16 4.65 10.88
CA GLU A 350 8.46 6.06 11.17
C GLU A 350 9.81 6.48 10.57
N GLN A 351 10.82 5.61 10.64
CA GLN A 351 12.11 5.84 9.99
C GLN A 351 11.98 5.89 8.46
N ILE A 352 11.13 5.04 7.87
CA ILE A 352 10.83 5.07 6.44
C ILE A 352 10.21 6.41 6.04
N LEU A 353 9.19 6.88 6.77
CA LEU A 353 8.55 8.18 6.52
C LEU A 353 9.54 9.34 6.67
N TYR A 354 10.34 9.33 7.75
CA TYR A 354 11.37 10.35 7.97
C TYR A 354 12.37 10.41 6.81
N HIS A 355 12.87 9.25 6.36
CA HIS A 355 13.80 9.22 5.24
C HIS A 355 13.14 9.68 3.95
N MET A 356 11.88 9.30 3.68
CA MET A 356 11.15 9.77 2.50
C MET A 356 11.13 11.31 2.40
N GLU A 357 10.96 11.99 3.53
CA GLU A 357 10.89 13.44 3.63
C GLU A 357 12.28 14.12 3.59
N ASN A 358 13.31 13.45 4.11
CA ASN A 358 14.63 14.04 4.36
C ASN A 358 15.78 13.38 3.57
N SER A 359 15.46 12.61 2.52
CA SER A 359 16.40 11.73 1.83
C SER A 359 17.61 12.42 1.22
N MET A 360 17.61 13.74 1.03
CA MET A 360 18.68 14.48 0.35
C MET A 360 19.86 14.87 1.24
N ASP A 361 19.64 15.01 2.54
CA ASP A 361 20.62 15.54 3.51
C ASP A 361 20.87 14.57 4.67
N ILE A 362 20.67 13.27 4.44
CA ILE A 362 20.69 12.30 5.52
C ILE A 362 22.11 11.93 5.93
N THR A 363 22.49 12.34 7.13
CA THR A 363 23.78 11.95 7.75
C THR A 363 23.59 10.90 8.85
N THR A 364 22.41 10.86 9.45
CA THR A 364 22.04 9.90 10.51
C THR A 364 20.54 9.67 10.48
N MET A 365 20.11 8.43 10.67
CA MET A 365 18.71 8.13 11.00
C MET A 365 18.47 8.45 12.47
N PRO A 366 17.34 9.08 12.80
CA PRO A 366 16.99 9.26 14.20
C PRO A 366 16.76 7.89 14.85
N GLU A 367 17.47 7.64 15.96
CA GLU A 367 17.28 6.45 16.82
C GLU A 367 15.83 6.37 17.37
N SER A 368 15.15 7.51 17.37
CA SER A 368 13.71 7.65 17.45
C SER A 368 13.31 8.89 16.64
N ALA A 369 12.88 8.71 15.38
CA ALA A 369 12.20 9.78 14.66
C ALA A 369 10.89 10.03 15.43
N GLY A 370 10.80 11.15 16.15
CA GLY A 370 9.59 11.70 16.76
C GLY A 370 8.58 10.69 17.32
N HIS A 371 8.58 10.47 18.63
CA HIS A 371 7.32 10.19 19.34
C HIS A 371 6.41 11.44 19.26
N GLU A 372 5.89 11.73 18.08
CA GLU A 372 4.77 12.65 17.83
C GLU A 372 3.63 11.79 17.29
N ASN A 373 3.01 10.90 18.06
CA ASN A 373 2.19 11.26 19.21
C ASN A 373 1.85 9.99 20.01
N ASN A 374 2.37 9.86 21.23
CA ASN A 374 1.77 8.93 22.20
C ASN A 374 0.44 9.48 22.75
N MET A 375 -0.10 10.54 22.15
CA MET A 375 -1.30 11.21 22.57
C MET A 375 -2.28 11.36 21.39
N LYS A 376 -3.52 10.84 21.53
CA LYS A 376 -4.61 11.13 20.58
C LYS A 376 -5.70 11.95 21.25
N VAL A 377 -6.23 12.93 20.53
CA VAL A 377 -7.27 13.84 21.02
C VAL A 377 -8.48 13.77 20.09
N PHE A 378 -9.64 13.37 20.61
CA PHE A 378 -10.87 13.21 19.81
C PHE A 378 -12.16 13.46 20.61
N PRO A 379 -13.26 13.88 19.97
CA PRO A 379 -13.33 14.30 18.57
C PRO A 379 -12.58 15.62 18.36
N ASN A 380 -11.93 15.79 17.20
CA ASN A 380 -11.27 17.03 16.80
C ASN A 380 -11.67 17.34 15.34
N PRO A 381 -12.61 18.28 15.08
CA PRO A 381 -13.18 19.26 16.02
C PRO A 381 -14.15 18.70 17.07
N VAL A 382 -14.15 19.29 18.26
CA VAL A 382 -15.09 19.02 19.35
C VAL A 382 -16.39 19.81 19.14
N SER A 383 -17.49 19.09 18.91
CA SER A 383 -18.85 19.65 18.88
C SER A 383 -19.60 19.44 20.20
N GLY A 384 -19.14 18.50 21.05
CA GLY A 384 -19.78 18.14 22.32
C GLY A 384 -19.24 18.88 23.55
N SER A 385 -19.59 18.36 24.73
CA SER A 385 -19.13 18.87 26.04
C SER A 385 -17.87 18.18 26.59
N VAL A 386 -17.34 17.20 25.86
CA VAL A 386 -16.22 16.36 26.27
C VAL A 386 -15.18 16.23 25.16
N LEU A 387 -13.93 16.08 25.57
CA LEU A 387 -12.78 15.75 24.74
C LEU A 387 -12.11 14.53 25.33
N ASN A 388 -11.84 13.51 24.53
CA ASN A 388 -11.12 12.31 24.96
C ASN A 388 -9.65 12.43 24.57
N LEU A 389 -8.82 12.07 25.52
CA LEU A 389 -7.38 12.02 25.44
C LEU A 389 -6.96 10.55 25.65
N ILE A 390 -6.36 9.94 24.63
CA ILE A 390 -5.70 8.65 24.75
C ILE A 390 -4.21 8.88 24.89
N ILE A 391 -3.59 8.26 25.89
CA ILE A 391 -2.14 8.30 26.11
C ILE A 391 -1.57 6.89 26.06
N TYR A 392 -0.53 6.70 25.26
CA TYR A 392 0.22 5.46 25.14
C TYR A 392 1.51 5.51 25.96
N SER A 393 1.58 4.70 27.01
CA SER A 393 2.76 4.62 27.89
C SER A 393 3.29 3.20 27.95
N SER A 394 4.61 3.02 27.85
CA SER A 394 5.25 1.69 27.94
C SER A 394 5.27 1.13 29.37
N GLN A 395 5.15 2.01 30.37
CA GLN A 395 5.04 1.69 31.79
C GLN A 395 4.16 2.74 32.49
N PRO A 396 3.58 2.44 33.66
CA PRO A 396 2.83 3.42 34.43
C PRO A 396 3.70 4.63 34.81
N GLU A 397 3.23 5.82 34.50
CA GLU A 397 3.95 7.07 34.79
C GLU A 397 3.00 8.17 35.27
N ASP A 398 3.53 9.04 36.14
CA ASP A 398 2.80 10.22 36.61
C ASP A 398 2.88 11.32 35.55
N ILE A 399 1.72 11.74 35.06
CA ILE A 399 1.59 12.75 34.02
C ILE A 399 0.84 13.98 34.52
N LYS A 400 1.04 15.09 33.82
CA LYS A 400 0.30 16.35 34.04
C LYS A 400 -0.37 16.82 32.77
N VAL A 401 -1.69 16.96 32.80
CA VAL A 401 -2.48 17.45 31.66
C VAL A 401 -2.86 18.91 31.89
N THR A 402 -2.53 19.80 30.95
CA THR A 402 -2.84 21.24 31.02
C THR A 402 -3.37 21.75 29.68
N LEU A 403 -4.44 22.56 29.74
CA LEU A 403 -5.02 23.23 28.57
C LEU A 403 -4.56 24.68 28.48
N TYR A 404 -4.15 25.10 27.28
CA TYR A 404 -3.75 26.46 26.96
C TYR A 404 -4.61 27.05 25.83
N SER A 405 -4.76 28.36 25.82
CA SER A 405 -5.21 29.09 24.64
C SER A 405 -4.10 29.09 23.58
N VAL A 406 -4.44 29.38 22.33
CA VAL A 406 -3.44 29.62 21.26
C VAL A 406 -2.49 30.79 21.56
N LEU A 407 -2.84 31.65 22.51
CA LEU A 407 -1.97 32.73 22.99
C LEU A 407 -1.07 32.30 24.15
N GLY A 408 -1.08 31.01 24.52
CA GLY A 408 -0.23 30.43 25.58
C GLY A 408 -0.75 30.65 27.01
N GLN A 409 -1.97 31.17 27.18
CA GLN A 409 -2.56 31.34 28.51
C GLN A 409 -3.17 30.03 29.00
N GLN A 410 -2.79 29.57 30.20
CA GLN A 410 -3.38 28.40 30.83
C GLN A 410 -4.88 28.65 31.14
N ILE A 411 -5.76 27.77 30.64
CA ILE A 411 -7.21 27.90 30.73
C ILE A 411 -7.81 27.01 31.83
N SER A 412 -7.16 25.89 32.15
CA SER A 412 -7.60 24.96 33.19
C SER A 412 -6.54 24.76 34.26
N SER A 413 -6.96 24.33 35.46
CA SER A 413 -6.03 23.74 36.42
C SER A 413 -5.34 22.53 35.79
N THR A 414 -4.08 22.32 36.14
CA THR A 414 -3.33 21.12 35.76
C THR A 414 -3.94 19.90 36.46
N MET A 415 -4.16 18.83 35.70
CA MET A 415 -4.61 17.54 36.24
C MET A 415 -3.41 16.61 36.38
N ASP A 416 -3.15 16.14 37.60
CA ASP A 416 -2.18 15.08 37.86
C ASP A 416 -2.89 13.72 37.70
N LEU A 417 -2.36 12.86 36.84
CA LEU A 417 -2.92 11.55 36.52
C LEU A 417 -1.80 10.51 36.50
N GLN A 418 -2.15 9.25 36.69
CA GLN A 418 -1.22 8.13 36.54
C GLN A 418 -1.67 7.32 35.32
N THR A 419 -0.78 7.09 34.37
CA THR A 419 -1.06 6.21 33.23
C THR A 419 -0.91 4.75 33.62
N VAL A 420 -1.51 3.86 32.82
CA VAL A 420 -1.21 2.42 32.85
C VAL A 420 -0.23 2.07 31.73
N SER A 421 0.48 0.95 31.87
CA SER A 421 1.20 0.36 30.74
C SER A 421 0.19 0.01 29.66
N THR A 422 0.47 0.37 28.40
CA THR A 422 -0.37 0.30 27.19
C THR A 422 -1.16 1.58 26.90
N GLU A 423 -2.40 1.72 27.38
CA GLU A 423 -3.31 2.81 26.98
C GLU A 423 -4.06 3.38 28.18
N SER A 424 -4.04 4.71 28.32
CA SER A 424 -4.85 5.43 29.30
C SER A 424 -5.84 6.35 28.60
N SER A 425 -7.13 6.17 28.86
CA SER A 425 -8.20 7.03 28.33
C SER A 425 -8.68 8.02 29.38
N ILE A 426 -8.63 9.31 29.03
CA ILE A 426 -8.95 10.43 29.91
C ILE A 426 -10.01 11.30 29.23
N THR A 427 -11.14 11.51 29.90
CA THR A 427 -12.19 12.40 29.41
C THR A 427 -12.08 13.77 30.08
N LEU A 428 -11.85 14.80 29.27
CA LEU A 428 -11.72 16.19 29.68
C LEU A 428 -13.05 16.95 29.47
N PRO A 429 -13.58 17.64 30.49
CA PRO A 429 -14.80 18.43 30.35
C PRO A 429 -14.51 19.77 29.67
N VAL A 430 -14.85 19.89 28.39
CA VAL A 430 -14.65 21.12 27.59
C VAL A 430 -15.96 21.88 27.33
N GLY A 431 -17.08 21.44 27.93
CA GLY A 431 -18.43 22.01 27.75
C GLY A 431 -18.59 23.50 28.04
N LYS A 432 -17.69 24.10 28.82
CA LYS A 432 -17.71 25.53 29.17
C LYS A 432 -16.71 26.37 28.37
N MET A 433 -15.91 25.75 27.51
CA MET A 433 -14.96 26.45 26.64
C MET A 433 -15.70 27.00 25.42
N GLU A 434 -15.25 28.16 24.93
CA GLU A 434 -15.78 28.83 23.75
C GLU A 434 -15.32 28.13 22.45
N ASN A 435 -15.90 28.50 21.31
CA ASN A 435 -15.43 28.02 20.02
C ASN A 435 -14.05 28.63 19.73
N GLY A 436 -13.11 27.83 19.26
CA GLY A 436 -11.74 28.27 19.03
C GLY A 436 -10.73 27.14 18.93
N ILE A 437 -9.48 27.52 18.70
CA ILE A 437 -8.34 26.59 18.68
C ILE A 437 -7.69 26.62 20.07
N TYR A 438 -7.33 25.44 20.58
CA TYR A 438 -6.73 25.23 21.89
C TYR A 438 -5.55 24.28 21.78
N LEU A 439 -4.62 24.40 22.73
CA LEU A 439 -3.45 23.54 22.84
C LEU A 439 -3.57 22.68 24.10
N LEU A 440 -3.62 21.37 23.93
CA LEU A 440 -3.50 20.39 25.01
C LEU A 440 -2.03 20.06 25.21
N SER A 441 -1.56 20.05 26.46
CA SER A 441 -0.20 19.64 26.80
C SER A 441 -0.22 18.56 27.87
N VAL A 442 0.52 17.48 27.62
CA VAL A 442 0.73 16.38 28.57
C VAL A 442 2.22 16.34 28.92
N THR A 443 2.54 16.54 30.20
CA THR A 443 3.91 16.46 30.71
C THR A 443 4.12 15.12 31.37
N HIS A 444 5.07 14.33 30.87
CA HIS A 444 5.54 13.07 31.43
C HIS A 444 6.83 13.28 32.24
N PRO A 445 7.33 12.27 32.97
CA PRO A 445 8.66 12.31 33.58
C PRO A 445 9.76 12.33 32.50
N GLY A 446 10.12 13.52 32.01
CA GLY A 446 11.23 13.72 31.05
C GLY A 446 10.82 14.09 29.63
N LYS A 447 9.52 14.11 29.28
CA LYS A 447 9.03 14.60 27.97
C LYS A 447 7.74 15.43 28.11
N ILE A 448 7.47 16.28 27.13
CA ILE A 448 6.21 17.04 27.03
C ILE A 448 5.63 16.83 25.63
N GLU A 449 4.40 16.34 25.58
CA GLU A 449 3.62 16.16 24.36
C GLU A 449 2.58 17.27 24.23
N LYS A 450 2.24 17.65 23.00
CA LYS A 450 1.31 18.75 22.71
C LYS A 450 0.47 18.44 21.49
N GLU A 451 -0.83 18.69 21.57
CA GLU A 451 -1.77 18.47 20.47
C GLU A 451 -2.72 19.67 20.35
N LEU A 452 -2.95 20.13 19.12
CA LEU A 452 -3.94 21.16 18.84
C LEU A 452 -5.32 20.54 18.65
N PHE A 453 -6.35 21.16 19.23
CA PHE A 453 -7.73 20.79 18.96
C PHE A 453 -8.62 22.00 18.77
N ILE A 454 -9.71 21.79 18.02
CA ILE A 454 -10.67 22.82 17.66
C ILE A 454 -11.96 22.53 18.42
N ILE A 455 -12.56 23.54 19.06
CA ILE A 455 -13.95 23.50 19.53
C ILE A 455 -14.79 24.27 18.51
N SER A 456 -15.79 23.59 17.95
CA SER A 456 -16.72 24.15 16.96
C SER A 456 -18.13 23.64 17.24
N ARG A 457 -18.89 24.40 18.04
CA ARG A 457 -20.30 24.16 18.38
C ARG A 457 -21.26 25.04 17.61
#